data_AF-A0A941WY60-F1
#
_entry.id   AF-A0A941WY60-F1
#
_cell.length_a   1.000
_cell.length_b   1.000
_cell.length_c   1.000
_cell.angle_alpha   90.00
_cell.angle_beta   90.00
_cell.angle_gamma   90.00
#
_symmetry.space_group_name_H-M   'P 1'
#
loop_
_entity.id
_entity.type
_entity.pdbx_description
1 polymer ?
#
loop_
_entity_poly.entity_id
_entity_poly.type
_entity_poly.pdbx_seq_one_letter_code
_entity_poly.pdbx_strand_id
1 'polypeptide(L)'
;MKKNEYIDLLLKDNETSGAKQKLYLDVIDCTEIALSQTSDSFEIDASIGLEKIFKVIEDAGRKSSNHCVGPFEAAELIAKLLGTTYTRASRRKEQKIVKLEDFF
;
A
#
# COMPACT_ATOMS: atom_id res chain seq x y z
N MET A 1 4.65 8.59 14.18
CA MET A 1 3.33 9.22 14.04
C MET A 1 2.27 8.13 13.95
N LYS A 2 1.05 8.36 14.46
CA LYS A 2 -0.04 7.39 14.35
C LYS A 2 -0.54 7.29 12.91
N LYS A 3 -1.17 6.17 12.57
CA LYS A 3 -1.72 5.90 11.23
C LYS A 3 -2.59 7.06 10.71
N ASN A 4 -3.59 7.46 11.47
CA ASN A 4 -4.55 8.46 11.01
C ASN A 4 -3.88 9.83 10.83
N GLU A 5 -3.02 10.22 11.77
CA GLU A 5 -2.25 11.47 11.69
C GLU A 5 -1.34 11.49 10.46
N TYR A 6 -0.74 10.34 10.11
CA TYR A 6 0.11 10.21 8.93
C TYR A 6 -0.68 10.31 7.63
N ILE A 7 -1.86 9.70 7.54
CA ILE A 7 -2.74 9.85 6.36
C ILE A 7 -3.22 11.30 6.23
N ASP A 8 -3.60 11.95 7.34
CA ASP A 8 -4.00 13.36 7.35
C ASP A 8 -2.86 14.29 6.89
N LEU A 9 -1.61 13.98 7.28
CA LEU A 9 -0.43 14.68 6.80
C LEU A 9 -0.29 14.56 5.28
N LEU A 10 -0.38 13.34 4.74
CA LEU A 10 -0.28 13.11 3.30
C LEU A 10 -1.40 13.80 2.52
N LEU A 11 -2.62 13.82 3.05
CA LEU A 11 -3.75 14.54 2.45
C LEU A 11 -3.47 16.05 2.35
N LYS A 12 -2.93 16.65 3.42
CA LYS A 12 -2.55 18.07 3.43
C LYS A 12 -1.41 18.37 2.45
N ASP A 13 -0.39 17.51 2.40
CA ASP A 13 0.68 17.64 1.41
C ASP A 13 0.12 17.58 -0.03
N ASN A 14 -0.89 16.74 -0.25
CA ASN A 14 -1.51 16.58 -1.56
C ASN A 14 -2.26 17.83 -2.04
N GLU A 15 -2.84 18.63 -1.14
CA GLU A 15 -3.53 19.89 -1.49
C GLU A 15 -2.59 20.86 -2.22
N THR A 16 -1.29 20.78 -1.96
CA THR A 16 -0.27 21.64 -2.59
C THR A 16 0.40 21.02 -3.82
N SER A 17 0.00 19.80 -4.21
CA SER A 17 0.68 18.99 -5.23
C SER A 17 0.32 19.34 -6.69
N GLY A 18 -0.62 20.27 -6.88
CA GLY A 18 -1.00 20.80 -8.20
C GLY A 18 -1.43 19.71 -9.19
N ALA A 19 -0.75 19.62 -10.34
CA ALA A 19 -1.11 18.71 -11.42
C ALA A 19 -1.06 17.21 -11.04
N LYS A 20 -0.32 16.84 -9.99
CA LYS A 20 -0.20 15.44 -9.52
C LYS A 20 -1.25 15.05 -8.49
N GLN A 21 -2.15 15.96 -8.11
CA GLN A 21 -3.05 15.76 -6.97
C GLN A 21 -3.88 14.48 -7.08
N LYS A 22 -4.44 14.20 -8.27
CA LYS A 22 -5.23 12.98 -8.51
C LYS A 22 -4.40 11.71 -8.36
N LEU A 23 -3.19 11.71 -8.91
CA LEU A 23 -2.26 10.57 -8.83
C LEU A 23 -1.86 10.29 -7.38
N TYR A 24 -1.60 11.35 -6.61
CA TYR A 24 -1.24 11.21 -5.21
C TYR A 24 -2.41 10.80 -4.31
N LEU A 25 -3.68 11.11 -4.69
CA LEU A 25 -4.83 10.51 -4.01
C LEU A 25 -4.82 8.98 -4.14
N ASP A 26 -4.59 8.46 -5.34
CA ASP A 26 -4.50 7.00 -5.55
C ASP A 26 -3.35 6.38 -4.74
N VAL A 27 -2.23 7.10 -4.57
CA VAL A 27 -1.11 6.69 -3.72
C VAL A 27 -1.49 6.68 -2.23
N ILE A 28 -2.26 7.67 -1.77
CA ILE A 28 -2.77 7.74 -0.40
C ILE A 28 -3.71 6.57 -0.14
N ASP A 29 -4.63 6.26 -1.05
CA ASP A 29 -5.54 5.12 -0.93
C ASP A 29 -4.74 3.79 -0.81
N CYS A 30 -3.71 3.61 -1.64
CA CYS A 30 -2.82 2.46 -1.54
C CYS A 30 -2.05 2.42 -0.20
N THR A 31 -1.70 3.58 0.34
CA THR A 31 -1.03 3.73 1.64
C THR A 31 -1.97 3.35 2.79
N GLU A 32 -3.24 3.76 2.73
CA GLU A 32 -4.25 3.35 3.71
C GLU A 32 -4.45 1.83 3.70
N ILE A 33 -4.50 1.22 2.50
CA ILE A 33 -4.57 -0.23 2.34
C ILE A 33 -3.32 -0.90 2.95
N ALA A 34 -2.12 -0.39 2.67
CA ALA A 34 -0.86 -0.90 3.23
C ALA A 34 -0.88 -0.92 4.76
N LEU A 35 -1.53 0.08 5.38
CA LEU A 35 -1.63 0.24 6.82
C LEU A 35 -2.91 -0.37 7.44
N SER A 36 -3.76 -1.01 6.64
CA SER A 36 -5.05 -1.57 7.10
C SER A 36 -4.91 -2.71 8.13
N GLN A 37 -3.75 -3.37 8.17
CA GLN A 37 -3.50 -4.56 9.01
C GLN A 37 -2.56 -4.25 10.17
N THR A 38 -2.10 -3.02 10.29
CA THR A 38 -1.22 -2.56 11.35
C THR A 38 -2.01 -2.20 12.60
N SER A 39 -1.41 -2.39 13.77
CA SER A 39 -1.96 -1.90 15.03
C SER A 39 -2.04 -0.38 15.04
N ASP A 40 -3.07 0.18 15.69
CA ASP A 40 -3.19 1.64 15.93
C ASP A 40 -2.02 2.19 16.74
N SER A 41 -1.33 1.35 17.52
CA SER A 41 -0.15 1.73 18.28
C SER A 41 1.12 1.88 17.44
N PHE A 42 1.13 1.42 16.18
CA PHE A 42 2.32 1.44 15.33
C PHE A 42 2.78 2.87 15.02
N GLU A 43 4.09 3.10 15.10
CA GLU A 43 4.70 4.39 14.81
C GLU A 43 5.23 4.43 13.39
N ILE A 44 4.69 5.34 12.58
CA ILE A 44 5.10 5.56 11.19
C ILE A 44 6.14 6.69 11.14
N ASP A 45 7.18 6.49 10.33
CA ASP A 45 8.17 7.51 10.01
C ASP A 45 7.58 8.58 9.09
N ALA A 46 7.29 9.75 9.67
CA ALA A 46 6.74 10.90 8.96
C ALA A 46 7.73 11.56 7.97
N SER A 47 9.01 11.17 7.95
CA SER A 47 9.95 11.64 6.92
C SER A 47 9.66 11.05 5.53
N ILE A 48 8.85 9.99 5.46
CA ILE A 48 8.43 9.35 4.22
C ILE A 48 7.19 10.08 3.70
N GLY A 49 7.38 11.03 2.78
CA GLY A 49 6.29 11.76 2.13
C GLY A 49 5.83 11.15 0.80
N LEU A 50 4.79 11.74 0.21
CA LEU A 50 4.13 11.30 -1.04
C LEU A 50 5.11 11.03 -2.18
N GLU A 51 6.11 11.89 -2.39
CA GLU A 51 7.07 11.73 -3.48
C GLU A 51 7.90 10.46 -3.35
N LYS A 52 8.31 10.12 -2.11
CA LYS A 52 9.11 8.93 -1.84
C LYS A 52 8.27 7.66 -2.04
N ILE A 53 7.02 7.69 -1.59
CA ILE A 53 6.05 6.61 -1.79
C ILE A 53 5.81 6.40 -3.30
N PHE A 54 5.49 7.48 -4.02
CA PHE A 54 5.26 7.44 -5.45
C PHE A 54 6.47 6.91 -6.23
N LYS A 55 7.69 7.37 -5.90
CA LYS A 55 8.91 6.93 -6.57
C LYS A 55 9.15 5.43 -6.45
N VAL A 56 8.85 4.83 -5.29
CA VAL A 56 8.98 3.37 -5.11
C VAL A 56 8.00 2.61 -6.01
N ILE A 57 6.77 3.11 -6.15
CA ILE A 57 5.76 2.53 -7.04
C ILE A 57 6.18 2.70 -8.50
N GLU A 58 6.65 3.89 -8.88
CA GLU A 58 7.10 4.19 -10.24
C GLU A 58 8.31 3.32 -10.63
N ASP A 59 9.32 3.20 -9.75
CA ASP A 59 10.51 2.38 -9.99
C ASP A 59 10.16 0.89 -10.13
N ALA A 60 9.19 0.40 -9.35
CA ALA A 60 8.70 -0.97 -9.48
C ALA A 60 7.93 -1.16 -10.79
N GLY A 61 7.07 -0.21 -11.17
CA GLY A 61 6.32 -0.25 -12.42
C GLY A 61 7.24 -0.24 -13.64
N ARG A 62 8.27 0.60 -13.65
CA ARG A 62 9.26 0.67 -14.74
C ARG A 62 10.00 -0.67 -14.94
N LYS A 63 10.22 -1.41 -13.86
CA LYS A 63 10.91 -2.71 -13.88
C LYS A 63 9.98 -3.89 -14.17
N SER A 64 8.67 -3.72 -14.02
CA SER A 64 7.70 -4.79 -14.27
C SER A 64 7.52 -5.01 -15.77
N SER A 65 7.26 -6.26 -16.17
CA SER A 65 7.01 -6.62 -17.58
C SER A 65 5.79 -5.89 -18.17
N ASN A 66 4.85 -5.50 -17.30
CA ASN A 66 3.61 -4.86 -17.68
C ASN A 66 3.71 -3.32 -17.63
N HIS A 67 4.88 -2.78 -17.25
CA HIS A 67 5.13 -1.35 -17.07
C HIS A 67 4.14 -0.65 -16.11
N CYS A 68 3.48 -1.42 -15.25
CA CYS A 68 2.49 -0.94 -14.30
C CYS A 68 2.56 -1.76 -13.01
N VAL A 69 1.97 -1.20 -11.95
CA VAL A 69 1.85 -1.85 -10.64
C VAL A 69 0.37 -1.86 -10.28
N GLY A 70 -0.15 -3.02 -9.89
CA GLY A 70 -1.52 -3.13 -9.42
C GLY A 70 -1.69 -2.50 -8.02
N PRO A 71 -2.92 -2.12 -7.62
CA PRO A 71 -3.14 -1.43 -6.34
C PRO A 71 -2.68 -2.25 -5.12
N PHE A 72 -2.87 -3.57 -5.14
CA PHE A 72 -2.40 -4.44 -4.05
C PHE A 72 -0.89 -4.61 -4.02
N GLU A 73 -0.25 -4.60 -5.19
CA GLU A 73 1.22 -4.67 -5.28
C GLU A 73 1.85 -3.35 -4.82
N ALA A 74 1.24 -2.22 -5.18
CA ALA A 74 1.61 -0.92 -4.64
C ALA A 74 1.48 -0.93 -3.11
N ALA A 75 0.35 -1.37 -2.54
CA ALA A 75 0.19 -1.48 -1.10
C ALA A 75 1.25 -2.37 -0.43
N GLU A 76 1.65 -3.48 -1.07
CA GLU A 76 2.74 -4.34 -0.57
C GLU A 76 4.11 -3.63 -0.58
N LEU A 77 4.40 -2.83 -1.62
CA LEU A 77 5.63 -2.03 -1.70
C LEU A 77 5.66 -0.92 -0.66
N ILE A 78 4.53 -0.23 -0.48
CA ILE A 78 4.38 0.83 0.52
C ILE A 78 4.51 0.26 1.93
N ALA A 79 3.89 -0.89 2.22
CA ALA A 79 4.04 -1.56 3.51
C ALA A 79 5.50 -1.86 3.81
N LYS A 80 6.23 -2.43 2.84
CA LYS A 80 7.67 -2.67 2.97
C LYS A 80 8.47 -1.39 3.22
N LEU A 81 8.14 -0.31 2.53
CA LEU A 81 8.79 1.00 2.70
C LEU A 81 8.58 1.56 4.11
N LEU A 82 7.37 1.40 4.67
CA LEU A 82 6.99 1.88 5.99
C LEU A 82 7.37 0.92 7.14
N GLY A 83 7.99 -0.22 6.83
CA GLY A 83 8.35 -1.24 7.81
C GLY A 83 7.15 -2.05 8.35
N THR A 84 6.03 -2.05 7.63
CA THR A 84 4.83 -2.82 7.96
C THR A 84 4.67 -4.03 7.04
N THR A 85 3.67 -4.87 7.33
CA THR A 85 3.32 -6.02 6.48
C THR A 85 1.87 -5.94 6.08
N TYR A 86 1.62 -5.96 4.77
CA TYR A 86 0.29 -6.09 4.20
C TYR A 86 0.16 -7.45 3.51
N THR A 87 -0.77 -8.28 3.97
CA THR A 87 -1.05 -9.58 3.33
C THR A 87 -2.39 -9.52 2.61
N ARG A 88 -2.37 -9.60 1.28
CA ARG A 88 -3.58 -9.59 0.45
C ARG A 88 -4.52 -10.77 0.79
N ALA A 89 -5.83 -10.54 0.73
CA ALA A 89 -6.83 -11.55 1.07
C ALA A 89 -6.69 -12.84 0.25
N SER A 90 -6.33 -12.73 -1.04
CA SER A 90 -6.10 -13.89 -1.92
C SER A 90 -4.92 -14.78 -1.50
N ARG A 91 -4.03 -14.30 -0.62
CA ARG A 91 -2.91 -15.08 -0.05
C ARG A 91 -3.11 -15.43 1.42
N ARG A 92 -4.15 -14.91 2.08
CA ARG A 92 -4.42 -15.17 3.51
C ARG A 92 -4.99 -16.56 3.77
N LYS A 93 -5.75 -17.13 2.83
CA LYS A 93 -6.27 -18.49 2.97
C LYS A 93 -5.24 -19.46 2.38
N GLU A 94 -4.68 -20.33 3.22
CA GLU A 94 -4.12 -21.58 2.71
C GLU A 94 -5.22 -22.25 1.87
N GLN A 95 -4.90 -22.54 0.61
CA GLN A 95 -5.77 -23.38 -0.21
C GLN A 95 -5.76 -24.77 0.44
N LYS A 96 -6.74 -25.06 1.31
CA LYS A 96 -7.08 -26.44 1.61
C LYS A 96 -7.55 -27.06 0.30
N ILE A 97 -6.66 -27.80 -0.35
CA ILE A 97 -7.02 -28.67 -1.46
C ILE A 97 -7.93 -29.72 -0.86
N VAL A 98 -9.25 -29.55 -1.00
CA VAL A 98 -10.22 -30.56 -0.60
C VAL A 98 -10.42 -31.48 -1.79
N LYS A 99 -10.21 -32.79 -1.61
CA LYS A 99 -10.48 -33.75 -2.67
C LYS A 99 -11.99 -33.89 -2.80
N LEU A 100 -12.49 -33.94 -4.03
CA LEU A 100 -13.92 -34.16 -4.30
C LEU A 100 -14.42 -35.49 -3.70
N GLU A 101 -13.53 -36.46 -3.54
CA GLU A 101 -13.78 -37.78 -2.93
C GLU A 101 -14.16 -37.69 -1.44
N ASP A 102 -13.82 -36.60 -0.74
CA ASP A 102 -14.15 -36.42 0.69
C ASP A 102 -15.60 -35.96 0.92
N PHE A 103 -16.38 -35.74 -0.16
CA PHE A 103 -17.77 -35.28 -0.12
C PHE A 103 -18.80 -36.37 -0.49
N PHE A 104 -18.36 -37.59 -0.82
CA PHE A 104 -19.20 -38.71 -1.22
C PHE A 104 -19.09 -39.90 -0.28
#